data_AF-A0A8J5TJR9-F1
#
_entry.id   AF-A0A8J5TJR9-F1
#
_cell.length_a   1.000
_cell.length_b   1.000
_cell.length_c   1.000
_cell.angle_alpha   90.00
_cell.angle_beta   90.00
_cell.angle_gamma   90.00
#
_symmetry.space_group_name_H-M   'P 1'
#
loop_
_entity.id
_entity.type
_entity.pdbx_description
1 polymer ?
#
loop_
_entity_poly.entity_id
_entity_poly.type
_entity_poly.pdbx_seq_one_letter_code
_entity_poly.pdbx_strand_id
1 'polypeptide(L)'
;MNGRRACVWAWWAAWAVLITPALADWDQDCPPSCKCTHSSNRKLADCRSAGFSTVPTTLSTEVQELNLANNNIIYLEKDAFKKAGLVNLQKLYLKDNQIRSVHKDAF
;
A
#
# COMPACT_ATOMS: atom_id res chain seq x y z
N MET A 1 12.78 9.41 17.97
CA MET A 1 12.47 7.97 17.87
C MET A 1 11.21 7.74 18.69
N ASN A 2 10.04 7.99 18.09
CA ASN A 2 8.76 7.99 18.81
C ASN A 2 7.96 6.79 18.28
N GLY A 3 7.50 5.83 19.07
CA GLY A 3 7.30 5.80 20.51
C GLY A 3 5.89 5.26 20.75
N ARG A 4 5.78 4.05 21.31
CA ARG A 4 4.74 3.65 22.25
C ARG A 4 5.17 2.37 22.94
N ARG A 5 5.62 2.57 24.18
CA ARG A 5 5.76 1.58 25.24
C ARG A 5 4.38 0.98 25.51
N ALA A 6 4.28 -0.34 25.61
CA ALA A 6 3.19 -0.99 26.33
C ALA A 6 3.78 -1.59 27.61
N CYS A 7 3.62 -0.85 28.72
CA CYS A 7 3.81 -1.39 30.05
C CYS A 7 2.60 -2.29 30.36
N VAL A 8 2.78 -3.61 30.27
CA VAL A 8 1.79 -4.53 30.84
C VAL A 8 2.20 -4.74 32.30
N TRP A 9 1.65 -3.90 33.18
CA TRP A 9 1.73 -4.11 34.62
C TRP A 9 0.81 -5.27 35.00
N ALA A 10 1.37 -6.20 35.77
CA ALA A 10 0.71 -6.99 36.82
C ALA A 10 -0.51 -7.87 36.45
N TRP A 11 -0.25 -9.17 36.28
CA TRP A 11 -0.82 -10.24 37.12
C TRP A 11 -2.29 -10.12 37.58
N TRP A 12 -3.27 -9.89 36.70
CA TRP A 12 -4.67 -10.19 37.02
C TRP A 12 -5.39 -10.77 35.78
N ALA A 13 -6.10 -11.88 36.02
CA ALA A 13 -7.14 -12.49 35.19
C ALA A 13 -6.71 -13.21 33.88
N ALA A 14 -6.25 -14.45 34.07
CA ALA A 14 -6.56 -15.53 33.14
C ALA A 14 -8.09 -15.71 33.07
N TRP A 15 -8.77 -15.00 32.17
CA TRP A 15 -10.12 -15.29 31.60
C TRP A 15 -10.65 -14.12 30.74
N ALA A 16 -9.75 -13.45 30.01
CA ALA A 16 -10.16 -12.56 28.94
C ALA A 16 -9.20 -12.80 27.77
N VAL A 17 -9.42 -13.90 27.03
CA VAL A 17 -9.02 -13.92 25.62
C VAL A 17 -9.97 -12.94 24.94
N LEU A 18 -9.67 -11.65 25.07
CA LEU A 18 -10.19 -10.65 24.16
C LEU A 18 -9.66 -11.09 22.80
N ILE A 19 -10.56 -11.58 21.95
CA ILE A 19 -10.32 -11.59 20.51
C ILE A 19 -9.98 -10.15 20.19
N THR A 20 -8.68 -9.85 20.13
CA THR A 20 -8.23 -8.61 19.53
C THR A 20 -8.87 -8.65 18.15
N PRO A 21 -9.71 -7.66 17.76
CA PRO A 21 -10.00 -7.52 16.35
C PRO A 21 -8.62 -7.54 15.69
N ALA A 22 -8.40 -8.50 14.80
CA ALA A 22 -7.26 -8.41 13.91
C ALA A 22 -7.47 -7.06 13.23
N LEU A 23 -6.74 -6.05 13.69
CA LEU A 23 -6.55 -4.84 12.91
C LEU A 23 -6.05 -5.41 11.61
N ALA A 24 -6.85 -5.29 10.55
CA ALA A 24 -6.43 -5.75 9.25
C ALA A 24 -5.12 -5.02 8.96
N ASP A 25 -4.02 -5.73 9.15
CA ASP A 25 -2.67 -5.24 8.91
C ASP A 25 -2.56 -5.20 7.39
N TRP A 26 -3.05 -4.10 6.82
CA TRP A 26 -3.06 -3.81 5.39
C TRP A 26 -1.66 -3.86 4.76
N ASP A 27 -0.62 -3.85 5.61
CA ASP A 27 0.78 -4.01 5.28
C ASP A 27 1.23 -5.47 5.18
N GLN A 28 0.42 -6.47 5.54
CA GLN A 28 0.72 -7.89 5.27
C GLN A 28 0.78 -8.19 3.77
N ASP A 29 -0.03 -7.47 2.98
CA ASP A 29 -0.06 -7.57 1.51
C ASP A 29 1.02 -6.68 0.86
N CYS A 30 2.04 -6.24 1.60
CA CYS A 30 3.09 -5.39 1.05
C CYS A 30 4.16 -6.22 0.32
N PRO A 31 4.42 -5.97 -0.97
CA PRO A 31 5.52 -6.62 -1.69
C PRO A 31 6.86 -6.35 -1.01
N PRO A 32 7.82 -7.31 -1.04
CA PRO A 32 9.14 -7.10 -0.47
C PRO A 32 9.95 -6.00 -1.17
N SER A 33 9.60 -5.66 -2.41
CA SER A 33 10.18 -4.56 -3.17
C SER A 33 9.55 -3.19 -2.85
N CYS A 34 8.54 -3.15 -1.99
CA CYS A 34 7.84 -1.94 -1.58
C CYS A 34 7.96 -1.73 -0.06
N LYS A 35 7.70 -0.50 0.36
CA LYS A 35 7.61 -0.12 1.77
C LYS A 35 6.23 0.47 2.05
N CYS A 36 5.43 -0.26 2.81
CA CYS A 36 4.09 0.17 3.22
C CYS A 36 4.15 0.86 4.59
N THR A 37 3.63 2.08 4.69
CA THR A 37 3.65 2.89 5.93
C THR A 37 2.40 3.74 6.07
N HIS A 38 2.09 4.17 7.30
CA HIS A 38 1.19 5.30 7.51
C HIS A 38 1.94 6.62 7.34
N SER A 39 1.57 7.41 6.34
CA SER A 39 2.12 8.74 6.06
C SER A 39 1.01 9.79 6.14
N SER A 40 1.12 10.74 7.09
CA SER A 40 0.13 11.82 7.28
C SER A 40 -1.33 11.31 7.35
N ASN A 41 -1.58 10.27 8.17
CA ASN A 41 -2.88 9.59 8.30
C ASN A 41 -3.40 8.91 7.03
N ARG A 42 -2.53 8.58 6.07
CA ARG A 42 -2.89 7.83 4.86
C ARG A 42 -2.01 6.60 4.70
N LYS A 43 -2.58 5.56 4.10
CA LYS A 43 -1.90 4.28 3.84
C LYS A 43 -1.08 4.41 2.55
N LEU A 44 0.23 4.56 2.71
CA LEU A 44 1.19 4.78 1.63
C LEU A 44 1.91 3.47 1.29
N ALA A 45 1.89 3.09 0.02
CA ALA A 45 2.80 2.09 -0.55
C ALA A 45 3.89 2.79 -1.37
N ASP A 46 5.11 2.79 -0.86
CA ASP A 46 6.29 3.33 -1.55
C ASP A 46 7.03 2.23 -2.30
N CYS A 47 6.88 2.19 -3.62
CA CYS A 47 7.40 1.18 -4.54
C CYS A 47 8.40 1.79 -5.54
N ARG A 48 9.15 2.82 -5.12
CA ARG A 48 10.14 3.47 -5.98
C ARG A 48 11.28 2.53 -6.35
N SER A 49 11.70 2.56 -7.61
CA SER A 49 12.81 1.74 -8.11
C SER A 49 12.64 0.23 -7.86
N ALA A 50 11.40 -0.24 -7.78
CA ALA A 50 11.05 -1.63 -7.49
C ALA A 50 11.05 -2.55 -8.73
N GLY A 51 11.28 -1.99 -9.92
CA GLY A 51 11.38 -2.72 -11.18
C GLY A 51 10.04 -3.05 -11.85
N PHE A 52 8.94 -2.47 -11.40
CA PHE A 52 7.61 -2.75 -11.95
C PHE A 52 7.49 -2.30 -13.41
N SER A 53 6.93 -3.16 -14.26
CA SER A 53 6.55 -2.85 -15.64
C SER A 53 5.04 -2.62 -15.81
N THR A 54 4.26 -2.98 -14.79
CA THR A 54 2.80 -2.87 -14.71
C THR A 54 2.39 -2.42 -13.30
N VAL A 55 1.11 -2.07 -13.11
CA VAL A 55 0.58 -1.75 -11.77
C VAL A 55 0.56 -3.02 -10.92
N PRO A 56 1.15 -3.04 -9.71
CA PRO A 56 1.18 -4.23 -8.86
C PRO A 56 -0.21 -4.59 -8.33
N THR A 57 -0.57 -5.87 -8.38
CA THR A 57 -1.89 -6.40 -7.96
C THR A 57 -1.87 -7.02 -6.56
N THR A 58 -0.72 -7.04 -5.91
CA THR A 58 -0.51 -7.69 -4.61
C THR A 58 -0.76 -6.74 -3.44
N LEU A 59 -0.90 -5.43 -3.68
CA LEU A 59 -1.11 -4.43 -2.63
C LEU A 59 -2.54 -4.50 -2.08
N SER A 60 -2.70 -4.15 -0.80
CA SER A 60 -4.00 -4.05 -0.15
C SER A 60 -4.90 -3.00 -0.82
N THR A 61 -6.20 -3.30 -0.88
CA THR A 61 -7.25 -2.37 -1.36
C THR A 61 -7.37 -1.10 -0.52
N GLU A 62 -6.82 -1.09 0.70
CA GLU A 62 -6.85 0.05 1.61
C GLU A 62 -5.76 1.09 1.32
N VAL A 63 -4.84 0.82 0.38
CA VAL A 63 -3.81 1.78 -0.05
C VAL A 63 -4.48 3.03 -0.63
N GLN A 64 -4.09 4.18 -0.09
CA GLN A 64 -4.59 5.50 -0.48
C GLN A 64 -3.56 6.32 -1.25
N GLU A 65 -2.27 6.01 -1.07
CA GLU A 65 -1.19 6.67 -1.78
C GLU A 65 -0.21 5.62 -2.33
N LEU A 66 0.09 5.69 -3.61
CA LEU A 66 0.97 4.75 -4.28
C LEU A 66 2.08 5.52 -5.00
N ASN A 67 3.33 5.21 -4.68
CA ASN A 67 4.49 5.76 -5.35
C ASN A 67 5.17 4.69 -6.22
N LEU A 68 5.02 4.81 -7.53
CA LEU A 68 5.64 3.96 -8.55
C LEU A 68 6.72 4.73 -9.32
N ALA A 69 7.31 5.78 -8.76
CA ALA A 69 8.33 6.54 -9.45
C ALA A 69 9.62 5.71 -9.72
N ASN A 70 10.34 6.03 -10.79
CA ASN A 70 11.55 5.32 -11.23
C ASN A 70 11.31 3.82 -11.53
N ASN A 71 10.19 3.48 -12.17
CA ASN A 71 9.89 2.12 -12.62
C ASN A 71 9.87 2.06 -14.16
N ASN A 72 9.49 0.92 -14.73
CA ASN A 72 9.52 0.64 -16.16
C ASN A 72 8.12 0.53 -16.76
N ILE A 73 7.13 1.27 -16.22
CA ILE A 73 5.75 1.20 -16.71
C ILE A 73 5.67 1.92 -18.07
N ILE A 74 5.20 1.21 -19.09
CA ILE A 74 5.12 1.72 -20.47
C ILE A 74 3.68 2.06 -20.85
N TYR A 75 2.71 1.28 -20.38
CA TYR A 75 1.31 1.42 -20.76
C TYR A 75 0.42 1.35 -19.51
N LEU A 76 -0.53 2.28 -19.42
CA LEU A 76 -1.64 2.17 -18.48
C LEU A 76 -2.87 1.71 -19.25
N GLU A 77 -3.21 0.43 -19.06
CA GLU A 77 -4.37 -0.18 -19.69
C GLU A 77 -5.68 0.34 -19.12
N LYS A 78 -6.79 0.00 -19.79
CA LYS A 78 -8.13 0.20 -19.26
C LYS A 78 -8.29 -0.45 -17.88
N ASP A 79 -8.84 0.32 -16.94
CA ASP A 79 -9.13 -0.08 -15.56
C ASP A 79 -7.88 -0.58 -14.80
N ALA A 80 -6.67 -0.09 -15.11
CA ALA A 80 -5.42 -0.63 -14.56
C ALA A 80 -5.40 -0.67 -13.01
N PHE A 81 -5.83 0.41 -12.36
CA PHE A 81 -5.84 0.50 -10.89
C PHE A 81 -7.02 -0.24 -10.27
N LYS A 82 -8.20 -0.24 -10.94
CA LYS A 82 -9.36 -1.02 -10.51
C LYS A 82 -9.09 -2.53 -10.58
N LYS A 83 -8.45 -3.01 -11.65
CA LYS A 83 -8.03 -4.42 -11.79
C LYS A 83 -7.01 -4.84 -10.73
N ALA A 84 -6.19 -3.91 -10.26
CA ALA A 84 -5.26 -4.12 -9.15
C ALA A 84 -5.93 -4.02 -7.76
N GLY A 85 -7.24 -3.78 -7.68
CA GLY A 85 -7.96 -3.64 -6.40
C GLY A 85 -7.72 -2.31 -5.68
N LEU A 86 -7.00 -1.36 -6.30
CA LEU A 86 -6.61 -0.08 -5.70
C LEU A 86 -7.73 0.97 -5.79
N VAL A 87 -8.94 0.59 -5.36
CA VAL A 87 -10.15 1.41 -5.50
C VAL A 87 -10.22 2.59 -4.53
N ASN A 88 -9.39 2.58 -3.46
CA ASN A 88 -9.30 3.67 -2.48
C ASN A 88 -8.15 4.64 -2.76
N LEU A 89 -7.49 4.52 -3.93
CA LEU A 89 -6.33 5.33 -4.27
C LEU A 89 -6.71 6.80 -4.44
N GLN A 90 -6.03 7.68 -3.71
CA GLN A 90 -6.25 9.13 -3.71
C GLN A 90 -5.07 9.88 -4.32
N LYS A 91 -3.86 9.32 -4.23
CA LYS A 91 -2.63 9.91 -4.78
C LYS A 91 -1.78 8.84 -5.45
N LEU A 92 -1.27 9.17 -6.62
CA LEU A 92 -0.46 8.30 -7.45
C LEU A 92 0.74 9.07 -8.01
N TYR A 93 1.94 8.50 -7.85
CA TYR A 93 3.16 9.05 -8.46
C TYR A 93 3.69 8.05 -9.48
N LEU A 94 3.86 8.52 -10.71
CA LEU A 94 4.38 7.76 -11.84
C LEU A 94 5.61 8.43 -12.48
N LYS A 95 6.23 9.38 -11.77
CA LYS A 95 7.40 10.13 -12.24
C LYS A 95 8.51 9.17 -12.70
N ASP A 96 9.25 9.56 -13.73
CA ASP A 96 10.43 8.82 -14.20
C ASP A 96 10.10 7.35 -14.58
N ASN A 97 8.92 7.13 -15.16
CA ASN A 97 8.58 5.91 -15.89
C ASN A 97 8.71 6.14 -17.41
N GLN A 98 8.48 5.10 -18.21
CA GLN A 98 8.56 5.15 -19.67
C GLN A 98 7.16 5.16 -20.32
N ILE A 99 6.19 5.84 -19.68
CA ILE A 99 4.79 5.80 -20.11
C ILE A 99 4.65 6.42 -21.50
N ARG A 100 4.25 5.60 -22.47
CA ARG A 100 3.99 5.99 -23.86
C ARG A 100 2.51 6.16 -24.17
N SER A 101 1.64 5.44 -23.46
CA SER A 101 0.20 5.53 -23.67
C SER A 101 -0.56 5.30 -22.37
N VAL A 102 -1.65 6.05 -22.23
CA VAL A 102 -2.60 5.95 -21.12
C VAL A 102 -3.99 5.78 -21.73
N HIS A 103 -4.65 4.67 -21.42
CA HIS A 103 -6.02 4.46 -21.86
C HIS A 103 -6.95 5.51 -21.23
N LYS A 104 -7.97 5.97 -21.97
CA LYS A 104 -8.93 6.99 -21.49
C LYS A 104 -9.64 6.61 -20.19
N ASP A 105 -9.83 5.31 -19.98
CA ASP A 105 -10.47 4.70 -18.81
C ASP A 105 -9.44 4.01 -17.90
N ALA A 106 -8.19 4.49 -17.83
CA ALA A 106 -7.13 3.82 -17.06
C ALA A 106 -7.27 3.98 -15.53
N PHE A 107 -7.85 5.09 -15.08
CA PHE A 107 -7.96 5.50 -13.68
C PHE A 107 -9.30 5.10 -13.07
#